data_AF-A0A2H2ZRG3-F1
#
_entry.id   AF-A0A2H2ZRG3-F1
#
_cell.length_a   1.000
_cell.length_b   1.000
_cell.length_c   1.000
_cell.angle_alpha   90.00
_cell.angle_beta   90.00
_cell.angle_gamma   90.00
#
_symmetry.space_group_name_H-M   'P 1'
#
loop_
_entity.id
_entity.type
_entity.pdbx_description
1 polymer ?
#
loop_
_entity_poly.entity_id
_entity_poly.type
_entity_poly.pdbx_seq_one_letter_code
_entity_poly.pdbx_strand_id
1 'polypeptide(L)'
;MASYHRVLRTFGRTIEDNILECNYDIHPWDVLINNERWPGKIRLVGYIDVFFLMCYSGESRFEHGIIIYTLRKYYCLNTESVGNKHTIVSLGHPIGLSNKCTKSKLKKYTIVLHKGHTPAMQKEIQRGVMQHGVVRLLSDALKLGVVSTAEIINKIKETVLSGSSLDAVTTKSMNALATSRSPGDKA
;
A
#
# COMPACT_ATOMS: atom_id res chain seq x y z
N MET A 1 -2.77 27.16 -8.18
CA MET A 1 -2.17 25.83 -7.93
C MET A 1 -3.25 24.90 -7.41
N ALA A 2 -3.30 23.65 -7.87
CA ALA A 2 -4.34 22.71 -7.41
C ALA A 2 -3.97 22.08 -6.07
N SER A 3 -4.99 21.67 -5.31
CA SER A 3 -4.80 20.84 -4.12
C SER A 3 -4.41 19.42 -4.52
N TYR A 4 -3.62 18.71 -3.69
CA TYR A 4 -3.30 17.30 -3.93
C TYR A 4 -4.56 16.42 -4.02
N HIS A 5 -5.66 16.81 -3.36
CA HIS A 5 -6.96 16.13 -3.50
C HIS A 5 -7.47 16.15 -4.94
N ARG A 6 -7.28 17.27 -5.64
CA ARG A 6 -7.66 17.41 -7.05
C ARG A 6 -6.75 16.57 -7.95
N VAL A 7 -5.47 16.46 -7.60
CA VAL A 7 -4.52 15.57 -8.29
C VAL A 7 -4.99 14.12 -8.15
N LEU A 8 -5.27 13.64 -6.94
CA LEU A 8 -5.80 12.28 -6.73
C LEU A 8 -7.08 12.02 -7.54
N ARG A 9 -8.05 12.95 -7.51
CA ARG A 9 -9.28 12.85 -8.32
C ARG A 9 -9.02 12.75 -9.82
N THR A 10 -7.95 13.38 -10.31
CA THR A 10 -7.55 13.32 -11.73
C THR A 10 -7.11 11.91 -12.13
N PHE A 11 -6.64 11.11 -11.18
CA PHE A 11 -6.35 9.68 -11.34
C PHE A 11 -7.51 8.77 -10.93
N GLY A 12 -8.70 9.33 -10.65
CA GLY A 12 -9.85 8.56 -10.16
C GLY A 12 -9.66 7.98 -8.77
N ARG A 13 -8.82 8.61 -7.93
CA ARG A 13 -8.47 8.18 -6.57
C ARG A 13 -8.88 9.24 -5.55
N THR A 14 -9.17 8.83 -4.32
CA THR A 14 -9.50 9.75 -3.22
C THR A 14 -8.93 9.24 -1.88
N ILE A 15 -8.77 10.13 -0.90
CA ILE A 15 -8.33 9.72 0.45
C ILE A 15 -9.45 9.04 1.27
N GLU A 16 -10.67 9.07 0.78
CA GLU A 16 -11.83 8.40 1.37
C GLU A 16 -12.10 7.07 0.64
N ASP A 17 -11.20 6.67 -0.25
CA ASP A 17 -11.35 5.46 -1.05
C ASP A 17 -11.21 4.22 -0.16
N ASN A 18 -12.08 3.24 -0.37
CA ASN A 18 -12.11 2.00 0.43
C ASN A 18 -10.88 1.12 0.19
N ILE A 19 -10.15 1.35 -0.92
CA ILE A 19 -8.90 0.68 -1.26
C ILE A 19 -7.65 1.44 -0.77
N LEU A 20 -7.84 2.52 0.01
CA LEU A 20 -6.77 3.26 0.65
C LEU A 20 -6.16 2.44 1.80
N GLU A 21 -4.87 2.17 1.69
CA GLU A 21 -4.09 1.38 2.66
C GLU A 21 -3.23 2.26 3.57
N CYS A 22 -2.89 3.46 3.10
CA CYS A 22 -2.08 4.40 3.85
C CYS A 22 -2.39 5.83 3.42
N ASN A 23 -2.56 6.73 4.38
CA ASN A 23 -2.56 8.17 4.14
C ASN A 23 -1.78 8.82 5.28
N TYR A 24 -0.51 9.12 5.04
CA TYR A 24 0.40 9.52 6.10
C TYR A 24 1.38 10.60 5.65
N ASP A 25 1.67 11.55 6.54
CA ASP A 25 2.68 12.57 6.32
C ASP A 25 4.05 12.08 6.76
N ILE A 26 5.00 12.08 5.83
CA ILE A 26 6.37 11.65 6.07
C ILE A 26 7.27 12.88 6.13
N HIS A 27 8.16 12.89 7.12
CA HIS A 27 9.17 13.93 7.22
C HIS A 27 10.19 13.80 6.06
N PRO A 28 10.67 14.90 5.46
CA PRO A 28 11.72 14.86 4.43
C PRO A 28 13.01 14.12 4.77
N TRP A 29 13.36 14.00 6.06
CA TRP A 29 14.56 13.28 6.48
C TRP A 29 14.36 11.76 6.38
N ASP A 30 13.10 11.32 6.42
CA ASP A 30 12.68 9.93 6.41
C ASP A 30 12.44 9.39 4.99
N VAL A 31 12.59 10.21 3.94
CA VAL A 31 12.39 9.81 2.54
C VAL A 31 13.58 10.19 1.67
N LEU A 32 14.06 9.25 0.88
CA LEU A 32 14.99 9.48 -0.23
C LEU A 32 14.38 8.91 -1.50
N ILE A 33 14.34 9.71 -2.56
CA ILE A 33 13.85 9.31 -3.88
C ILE A 33 15.02 9.46 -4.85
N ASN A 34 15.48 8.35 -5.41
CA ASN A 34 16.69 8.26 -6.22
C ASN A 34 17.93 8.86 -5.52
N ASN A 35 18.06 8.59 -4.21
CA ASN A 35 19.09 9.16 -3.32
C ASN A 35 19.00 10.68 -3.10
N GLU A 36 17.97 11.35 -3.61
CA GLU A 36 17.72 12.77 -3.38
C GLU A 36 16.60 12.97 -2.35
N ARG A 37 16.70 14.05 -1.57
CA ARG A 37 15.63 14.47 -0.65
C ARG A 37 14.73 15.49 -1.33
N TRP A 38 13.43 15.34 -1.15
CA TRP A 38 12.48 16.36 -1.57
C TRP A 38 12.34 17.43 -0.48
N PRO A 39 12.44 18.73 -0.83
CA PRO A 39 12.14 19.80 0.10
C PRO A 39 10.62 19.92 0.30
N GLY A 40 10.17 20.25 1.52
CA GLY A 40 8.74 20.46 1.81
C GLY A 40 8.05 19.30 2.53
N LYS A 41 6.73 19.33 2.72
CA LYS A 41 6.02 18.22 3.38
C LYS A 41 5.73 17.13 2.36
N ILE A 42 6.04 15.88 2.70
CA ILE A 42 5.79 14.73 1.82
C ILE A 42 4.62 13.94 2.38
N ARG A 43 3.64 13.61 1.55
CA ARG A 43 2.53 12.71 1.91
C ARG A 43 2.63 11.43 1.10
N LEU A 44 2.59 10.31 1.80
CA LEU A 44 2.43 8.98 1.24
C LEU A 44 0.94 8.62 1.25
N VAL A 45 0.39 8.38 0.06
CA VAL A 45 -0.97 7.89 -0.12
C VAL A 45 -0.89 6.55 -0.83
N GLY A 46 -1.01 5.46 -0.09
CA GLY A 46 -0.95 4.09 -0.59
C GLY A 46 -2.33 3.52 -0.85
N TYR A 47 -2.51 2.93 -2.03
CA TYR A 47 -3.64 2.10 -2.39
C TYR A 47 -3.14 0.67 -2.61
N ILE A 48 -4.09 -0.27 -2.71
CA ILE A 48 -3.83 -1.67 -3.01
C ILE A 48 -2.89 -1.90 -4.22
N ASP A 49 -3.05 -1.11 -5.29
CA ASP A 49 -2.43 -1.33 -6.61
C ASP A 49 -1.33 -0.31 -6.96
N VAL A 50 -1.37 0.86 -6.33
CA VAL A 50 -0.43 1.97 -6.56
C VAL A 50 -0.25 2.76 -5.27
N PHE A 51 0.88 3.44 -5.13
CA PHE A 51 1.00 4.49 -4.12
C PHE A 51 1.54 5.78 -4.72
N PHE A 52 1.22 6.87 -4.03
CA PHE A 52 1.56 8.22 -4.41
C PHE A 52 2.48 8.80 -3.35
N LEU A 53 3.57 9.40 -3.79
CA LEU A 53 4.40 10.29 -2.98
C LEU A 53 4.22 11.70 -3.52
N MET A 54 3.65 12.58 -2.69
CA MET A 54 3.30 13.93 -3.09
C MET A 54 3.98 14.94 -2.16
N CYS A 55 4.71 15.88 -2.74
CA CYS A 55 5.16 17.06 -2.04
C CYS A 55 4.05 18.12 -2.07
N TYR A 56 3.79 18.71 -0.90
CA TYR A 56 2.81 19.77 -0.76
C TYR A 56 3.29 20.85 0.22
N SER A 57 2.71 22.05 0.07
CA SER A 57 2.94 23.19 0.95
C SER A 57 1.63 23.80 1.47
N GLY A 58 1.74 24.59 2.54
CA GLY A 58 0.58 25.14 3.24
C GLY A 58 -0.33 24.03 3.79
N GLU A 59 -1.63 24.15 3.52
CA GLU A 59 -2.62 23.15 3.94
C GLU A 59 -2.74 21.96 2.98
N SER A 60 -2.72 22.20 1.66
CA SER A 60 -2.89 21.12 0.67
C SER A 60 -2.36 21.43 -0.72
N ARG A 61 -1.56 22.49 -0.88
CA ARG A 61 -1.09 22.97 -2.19
C ARG A 61 -0.10 21.96 -2.75
N PHE A 62 -0.46 21.29 -3.84
CA PHE A 62 0.41 20.34 -4.52
C PHE A 62 1.55 21.07 -5.25
N GLU A 63 2.78 20.59 -5.09
CA GLU A 63 3.95 21.11 -5.80
C GLU A 63 4.40 20.13 -6.88
N HIS A 64 4.76 18.91 -6.47
CA HIS A 64 5.13 17.82 -7.37
C HIS A 64 4.88 16.48 -6.70
N GLY A 65 4.84 15.40 -7.48
CA GLY A 65 4.67 14.07 -6.94
C GLY A 65 5.11 12.98 -7.91
N ILE A 66 5.09 11.74 -7.44
CA ILE A 66 5.33 10.54 -8.24
C ILE A 66 4.26 9.50 -7.90
N ILE A 67 3.81 8.78 -8.92
CA ILE A 67 2.97 7.60 -8.78
C ILE A 67 3.87 6.39 -9.00
N ILE A 68 3.79 5.42 -8.10
CA ILE A 68 4.56 4.18 -8.14
C ILE A 68 3.60 3.02 -8.28
N TYR A 69 3.89 2.14 -9.23
CA TYR A 69 3.10 0.94 -9.47
C TYR A 69 3.58 -0.21 -8.59
N THR A 70 2.67 -0.91 -7.91
CA THR A 70 3.02 -2.07 -7.05
C THR A 70 2.94 -3.40 -7.81
N LEU A 71 2.95 -3.36 -9.15
CA LEU A 71 2.91 -4.54 -10.03
C LEU A 71 4.04 -5.52 -9.72
N ARG A 72 3.68 -6.77 -9.39
CA ARG A 72 4.59 -7.87 -9.01
C ARG A 72 5.83 -8.00 -9.88
N LYS A 73 5.70 -7.79 -11.20
CA LYS A 73 6.80 -7.97 -12.16
C LYS A 73 7.93 -6.95 -12.01
N TYR A 74 7.63 -5.76 -11.49
CA TYR A 74 8.56 -4.62 -11.49
C TYR A 74 8.84 -4.07 -10.11
N TYR A 75 8.17 -4.58 -9.09
CA TYR A 75 8.19 -4.03 -7.74
C TYR A 75 8.98 -4.93 -6.80
N CYS A 76 10.03 -4.36 -6.21
CA CYS A 76 10.82 -4.99 -5.17
C CYS A 76 10.75 -4.16 -3.90
N LEU A 77 10.32 -4.76 -2.79
CA LEU A 77 10.37 -4.16 -1.46
C LEU A 77 11.35 -4.94 -0.61
N ASN A 78 12.45 -4.30 -0.26
CA ASN A 78 13.43 -4.81 0.69
C ASN A 78 13.22 -4.10 2.01
N THR A 79 12.86 -4.85 3.03
CA THR A 79 12.74 -4.33 4.40
C THR A 79 13.96 -4.79 5.18
N GLU A 80 14.82 -3.86 5.61
CA GLU A 80 15.98 -4.23 6.42
C GLU A 80 15.50 -4.80 7.76
N SER A 81 15.95 -5.99 8.15
CA SER A 81 15.55 -6.62 9.42
C SER A 81 16.17 -5.92 10.64
N VAL A 82 17.38 -5.39 10.48
CA VAL A 82 18.16 -4.71 11.53
C VAL A 82 18.07 -3.18 11.42
N GLY A 83 17.69 -2.67 10.24
CA GLY A 83 17.55 -1.24 9.97
C GLY A 83 16.10 -0.74 10.08
N ASN A 84 15.94 0.55 10.34
CA ASN A 84 14.63 1.22 10.37
C ASN A 84 14.26 1.77 8.98
N LYS A 85 14.60 1.07 7.89
CA LYS A 85 14.39 1.51 6.51
C LYS A 85 13.70 0.45 5.64
N HIS A 86 12.88 0.92 4.71
CA HIS A 86 12.26 0.20 3.60
C HIS A 86 12.85 0.74 2.31
N THR A 87 13.42 -0.13 1.48
CA THR A 87 13.92 0.21 0.15
C THR A 87 12.99 -0.38 -0.89
N ILE A 88 12.41 0.50 -1.69
CA ILE A 88 11.45 0.18 -2.74
C ILE A 88 12.12 0.46 -4.07
N VAL A 89 12.04 -0.49 -4.99
CA VAL A 89 12.46 -0.30 -6.36
C VAL A 89 11.30 -0.65 -7.26
N SER A 90 10.79 0.33 -8.01
CA SER A 90 9.69 0.10 -8.94
C SER A 90 9.66 1.12 -10.08
N LEU A 91 8.76 0.88 -11.03
CA LEU A 91 8.42 1.81 -12.10
C LEU A 91 7.35 2.80 -11.64
N GLY A 92 7.45 4.02 -12.13
CA GLY A 92 6.51 5.08 -11.82
C GLY A 92 6.51 6.20 -12.84
N HIS A 93 5.62 7.16 -12.62
CA HIS A 93 5.55 8.38 -13.41
C HIS A 93 5.65 9.61 -12.50
N PRO A 94 6.28 10.69 -12.98
CA PRO A 94 6.13 12.00 -12.35
C PRO A 94 4.69 12.47 -12.52
N ILE A 95 4.08 12.87 -11.42
CA ILE A 95 2.75 13.43 -11.37
C ILE A 95 2.85 14.95 -11.39
N GLY A 96 2.05 15.56 -12.25
CA GLY A 96 1.79 16.99 -12.25
C GLY A 96 0.30 17.27 -12.29
N LEU A 97 -0.05 18.50 -12.62
CA LEU A 97 -1.44 18.91 -12.84
C LEU A 97 -2.06 18.31 -14.12
N SER A 98 -1.25 17.69 -14.98
CA SER A 98 -1.69 17.07 -16.24
C SER A 98 -1.87 15.56 -16.06
N ASN A 99 -3.00 15.05 -16.57
CA ASN A 99 -3.43 13.66 -16.51
C ASN A 99 -2.71 12.72 -17.51
N LYS A 100 -1.74 13.21 -18.28
CA LYS A 100 -1.10 12.42 -19.35
C LYS A 100 0.15 11.68 -18.84
N CYS A 101 -0.05 10.48 -18.32
CA CYS A 101 1.01 9.50 -18.07
C CYS A 101 1.37 8.78 -19.38
N THR A 102 2.26 9.37 -20.17
CA THR A 102 2.76 8.75 -21.41
C THR A 102 3.84 7.72 -21.09
N LYS A 103 3.88 6.59 -21.81
CA LYS A 103 4.90 5.53 -21.66
C LYS A 103 6.35 6.05 -21.72
N SER A 104 6.60 7.14 -22.46
CA SER A 104 7.92 7.77 -22.55
C SER A 104 8.40 8.44 -21.27
N LYS A 105 7.49 8.73 -20.31
CA LYS A 105 7.81 9.33 -19.01
C LYS A 105 7.94 8.28 -17.90
N LEU A 106 7.79 6.99 -18.22
CA LEU A 106 7.94 5.91 -17.27
C LEU A 106 9.41 5.84 -16.84
N LYS A 107 9.65 5.97 -15.54
CA LYS A 107 10.98 5.94 -14.96
C LYS A 107 11.04 4.88 -13.86
N LYS A 108 12.22 4.29 -13.70
CA LYS A 108 12.53 3.47 -12.52
C LYS A 108 12.88 4.41 -11.37
N TYR A 109 12.26 4.19 -10.23
CA TYR A 109 12.50 4.92 -8.99
C TYR A 109 13.03 3.97 -7.91
N THR A 110 14.02 4.45 -7.17
CA THR A 110 14.50 3.83 -5.94
C THR A 110 14.08 4.73 -4.79
N ILE A 111 13.20 4.25 -3.93
CA ILE A 111 12.66 5.02 -2.81
C ILE A 111 13.12 4.36 -1.52
N VAL A 112 13.77 5.11 -0.65
CA VAL A 112 14.13 4.68 0.70
C VAL A 112 13.24 5.43 1.68
N LEU A 113 12.41 4.70 2.41
CA LEU A 113 11.53 5.23 3.46
C LEU A 113 12.01 4.74 4.82
N HIS A 114 12.06 5.60 5.82
CA HIS A 114 12.19 5.12 7.20
C HIS A 114 10.86 4.50 7.64
N LYS A 115 10.90 3.37 8.35
CA LYS A 115 9.67 2.70 8.83
C LYS A 115 8.96 3.57 9.87
N GLY A 116 9.68 4.51 10.47
CA GLY A 116 9.14 5.45 11.43
C GLY A 116 9.44 5.07 12.89
N HIS A 117 9.17 6.03 13.78
CA HIS A 117 9.51 5.97 15.20
C HIS A 117 8.47 5.23 16.05
N THR A 118 7.20 5.23 15.64
CA THR A 118 6.12 4.55 16.38
C THR A 118 5.66 3.27 15.68
N PRO A 119 5.26 2.22 16.41
CA PRO A 119 4.75 0.97 15.81
C PRO A 119 3.50 1.18 14.94
N ALA A 120 2.65 2.15 15.29
CA ALA A 120 1.49 2.52 14.49
C ALA A 120 1.92 3.09 13.12
N MET A 121 2.88 4.01 13.11
CA MET A 121 3.44 4.58 11.88
C MET A 121 4.13 3.52 11.01
N GLN A 122 4.90 2.61 11.64
CA GLN A 122 5.51 1.48 10.95
C GLN A 122 4.48 0.61 10.24
N LYS A 123 3.36 0.31 10.92
CA LYS A 123 2.30 -0.50 10.35
C LYS A 123 1.61 0.19 9.17
N GLU A 124 1.35 1.50 9.27
CA GLU A 124 0.71 2.28 8.20
C GLU A 124 1.61 2.42 6.97
N ILE A 125 2.88 2.80 7.17
CA ILE A 125 3.86 2.91 6.07
C ILE A 125 4.07 1.54 5.42
N GLN A 126 4.21 0.49 6.23
CA GLN A 126 4.36 -0.87 5.70
C GLN A 126 3.12 -1.29 4.90
N ARG A 127 1.90 -0.95 5.34
CA ARG A 127 0.68 -1.24 4.58
C ARG A 127 0.68 -0.53 3.21
N GLY A 128 0.94 0.77 3.18
CA GLY A 128 0.91 1.53 1.92
C GLY A 128 1.96 1.11 0.89
N VAL A 129 3.04 0.48 1.35
CA VAL A 129 4.20 0.10 0.54
C VAL A 129 4.22 -1.40 0.24
N MET A 130 3.54 -2.23 1.02
CA MET A 130 3.56 -3.67 0.82
C MET A 130 2.74 -4.07 -0.41
N GLN A 131 3.20 -5.07 -1.14
CA GLN A 131 2.35 -5.68 -2.16
C GLN A 131 1.24 -6.45 -1.48
N HIS A 132 -0.01 -6.10 -1.79
CA HIS A 132 -1.16 -6.85 -1.30
C HIS A 132 -1.36 -8.09 -2.17
N GLY A 133 -1.26 -9.27 -1.57
CA GLY A 133 -1.64 -10.53 -2.21
C GLY A 133 -3.17 -10.66 -2.30
N VAL A 134 -3.67 -11.47 -3.24
CA VAL A 134 -5.11 -11.71 -3.47
C VAL A 134 -5.84 -12.09 -2.18
N VAL A 135 -5.19 -12.86 -1.30
CA VAL A 135 -5.76 -13.28 0.01
C VAL A 135 -5.87 -12.11 0.99
N ARG A 136 -4.93 -11.17 0.97
CA ARG A 136 -4.99 -9.97 1.82
C ARG A 136 -6.10 -9.03 1.34
N LEU A 137 -6.25 -8.89 0.02
CA LEU A 137 -7.39 -8.20 -0.60
C LEU A 137 -8.72 -8.80 -0.16
N LEU A 138 -8.82 -10.13 -0.09
CA LEU A 138 -10.00 -10.84 0.41
C LEU A 138 -10.23 -10.62 1.92
N SER A 139 -9.17 -10.65 2.73
CA SER A 139 -9.29 -10.39 4.17
C SER A 139 -9.68 -8.95 4.48
N ASP A 140 -9.27 -8.00 3.67
CA ASP A 140 -9.64 -6.60 3.86
C ASP A 140 -11.05 -6.36 3.31
N ALA A 141 -11.44 -6.97 2.19
CA ALA A 141 -12.84 -7.01 1.73
C ALA A 141 -13.81 -7.63 2.76
N LEU A 142 -13.34 -8.61 3.55
CA LEU A 142 -14.05 -9.15 4.71
C LEU A 142 -14.29 -8.12 5.81
N LYS A 143 -13.24 -7.39 6.21
CA LYS A 143 -13.35 -6.34 7.23
C LYS A 143 -14.27 -5.21 6.78
N LEU A 144 -14.38 -5.01 5.47
CA LEU A 144 -15.25 -4.04 4.83
C LEU A 144 -16.68 -4.56 4.62
N GLY A 145 -16.98 -5.83 4.94
CA GLY A 145 -18.32 -6.42 4.77
C GLY A 145 -18.76 -6.62 3.32
N VAL A 146 -17.83 -6.51 2.37
CA VAL A 146 -18.11 -6.58 0.92
C VAL A 146 -18.22 -8.03 0.43
N VAL A 147 -17.60 -8.98 1.15
CA VAL A 147 -17.54 -10.40 0.78
C VAL A 147 -17.85 -11.25 2.02
N SER A 148 -18.71 -12.26 1.88
CA SER A 148 -19.11 -13.17 2.96
C SER A 148 -17.98 -14.15 3.32
N THR A 149 -17.86 -14.52 4.60
CA THR A 149 -16.87 -15.52 5.09
C THR A 149 -16.89 -16.83 4.29
N ALA A 150 -18.04 -17.25 3.76
CA ALA A 150 -18.17 -18.43 2.91
C ALA A 150 -17.51 -18.26 1.53
N GLU A 151 -17.60 -17.08 0.92
CA GLU A 151 -16.99 -16.77 -0.37
C GLU A 151 -15.46 -16.71 -0.27
N ILE A 152 -14.93 -16.26 0.88
CA ILE A 152 -13.48 -16.29 1.16
C ILE A 152 -12.98 -17.72 1.26
N ILE A 153 -13.71 -18.60 1.98
CA ILE A 153 -13.32 -20.01 2.10
C ILE A 153 -13.27 -20.66 0.72
N ASN A 154 -14.23 -20.36 -0.16
CA ASN A 154 -14.26 -20.94 -1.50
C ASN A 154 -13.11 -20.43 -2.37
N LYS A 155 -12.82 -19.13 -2.32
CA LYS A 155 -11.75 -18.50 -3.11
C LYS A 155 -10.35 -18.85 -2.60
N ILE A 156 -10.19 -19.07 -1.29
CA ILE A 156 -8.96 -19.62 -0.67
C ILE A 156 -8.76 -21.07 -1.11
N LYS A 157 -9.81 -21.91 -1.08
CA LYS A 157 -9.71 -23.29 -1.60
C LYS A 157 -9.27 -23.30 -3.06
N GLU A 158 -9.85 -22.43 -3.88
CA GLU A 158 -9.50 -22.29 -5.30
C GLU A 158 -8.04 -21.82 -5.51
N THR A 159 -7.54 -20.86 -4.71
CA THR A 159 -6.15 -20.39 -4.81
C THR A 159 -5.11 -21.38 -4.26
N VAL A 160 -5.49 -22.21 -3.29
CA VAL A 160 -4.67 -23.32 -2.81
C VAL A 160 -4.62 -24.44 -3.85
N LEU A 161 -5.75 -24.74 -4.49
CA LEU A 161 -5.81 -25.68 -5.61
C LEU A 161 -5.01 -25.18 -6.82
N SER A 162 -4.88 -23.86 -7.01
CA SER A 162 -4.06 -23.25 -8.07
C SER A 162 -2.57 -23.08 -7.71
N GLY A 163 -2.08 -23.64 -6.59
CA GLY A 163 -0.66 -23.76 -6.27
C GLY A 163 0.08 -22.48 -5.86
N SER A 164 -0.60 -21.42 -5.43
CA SER A 164 0.06 -20.18 -4.99
C SER A 164 0.54 -20.29 -3.53
N SER A 165 1.83 -20.01 -3.29
CA SER A 165 2.50 -20.10 -1.98
C SER A 165 1.77 -19.27 -0.91
N LEU A 166 1.47 -19.91 0.23
CA LEU A 166 0.79 -19.31 1.38
C LEU A 166 1.80 -18.81 2.42
N ASP A 167 1.63 -17.57 2.88
CA ASP A 167 2.42 -17.01 3.98
C ASP A 167 1.89 -17.45 5.35
N ALA A 168 2.77 -17.49 6.36
CA ALA A 168 2.51 -17.99 7.72
C ALA A 168 1.41 -17.26 8.53
N VAL A 169 0.91 -16.13 8.04
CA VAL A 169 -0.21 -15.38 8.65
C VAL A 169 -1.56 -16.07 8.37
N THR A 170 -1.63 -16.87 7.31
CA THR A 170 -2.84 -17.58 6.88
C THR A 170 -3.20 -18.73 7.82
N THR A 171 -2.21 -19.44 8.37
CA THR A 171 -2.44 -20.53 9.33
C THR A 171 -3.01 -20.03 10.66
N LYS A 172 -2.56 -18.86 11.14
CA LYS A 172 -3.14 -18.23 12.34
C LYS A 172 -4.60 -17.83 12.13
N SER A 173 -4.94 -17.34 10.94
CA SER A 173 -6.31 -16.93 10.61
C SER A 173 -7.24 -18.14 10.41
N MET A 174 -6.74 -19.20 9.75
CA MET A 174 -7.46 -20.48 9.63
C MET A 174 -7.67 -21.16 10.98
N ASN A 175 -6.64 -21.16 11.84
CA ASN A 175 -6.75 -21.74 13.19
C ASN A 175 -7.70 -20.93 14.07
N ALA A 176 -7.67 -19.60 14.01
CA ALA A 176 -8.61 -18.75 14.75
C ALA A 176 -10.07 -18.92 14.30
N LEU A 177 -10.31 -19.19 13.00
CA LEU A 177 -11.65 -19.54 12.52
C LEU A 177 -12.05 -20.97 12.91
N ALA A 178 -11.14 -21.94 12.88
CA ALA A 178 -11.41 -23.31 13.28
C ALA A 178 -11.70 -23.45 14.79
N THR A 179 -11.03 -22.66 15.64
CA THR A 179 -11.29 -22.65 17.09
C THR A 179 -12.59 -21.95 17.47
N SER A 180 -13.24 -21.20 16.57
CA SER A 180 -14.59 -20.65 16.80
C SER A 180 -15.71 -21.68 16.64
N ARG A 181 -15.38 -22.92 16.23
CA ARG A 181 -16.30 -24.08 16.22
C ARG A 181 -15.89 -25.13 17.26
N SER A 182 -16.03 -24.80 18.54
CA SER A 182 -16.45 -25.80 19.52
C SER A 182 -17.49 -25.20 20.48
N PRO A 183 -18.78 -25.27 20.15
CA PRO A 183 -19.78 -25.38 21.20
C PRO A 183 -19.60 -26.78 21.78
N GLY A 184 -19.06 -26.85 23.00
CA GLY A 184 -19.21 -28.03 23.83
C GLY A 184 -20.69 -28.18 24.17
N ASP A 185 -21.41 -28.91 23.32
CA ASP A 185 -22.75 -29.39 23.58
C ASP A 185 -22.61 -30.82 24.11
N LYS A 186 -22.65 -30.98 25.44
CA LYS A 186 -22.95 -32.26 26.09
C LYS A 186 -23.60 -32.05 27.46
N ALA A 187 -24.86 -32.48 27.49
CA ALA A 187 -25.67 -33.02 28.59
C ALA A 187 -26.19 -32.04 29.65
#